data_AF-A0A2I1CJW0-F1
#
_entry.id   AF-A0A2I1CJW0-F1
#
_cell.length_a   1.000
_cell.length_b   1.000
_cell.length_c   1.000
_cell.angle_alpha   90.00
_cell.angle_beta   90.00
_cell.angle_gamma   90.00
#
_symmetry.space_group_name_H-M   'P 1'
#
loop_
_entity.id
_entity.type
_entity.pdbx_description
1 polymer ?
#
loop_
_entity_poly.entity_id
_entity_poly.type
_entity_poly.pdbx_seq_one_letter_code
_entity_poly.pdbx_strand_id
1 'polypeptide(L)'
;MVTCPGPCSKSMLTSTQSVPTRSRIKNAILTLTIENSPSSQPRDSPCGFAARAPADQADFEEAARAGDFNLLRSVAHNREWIVGQRYCRSGTSIDSCEPYLHSLWYVYYQCARHVSHESFEQDRWVLDILRTRGQGPLTRPAPGAGIDIARTPNGTVRNDLPFLTTDMTELWINNCATMDAKQCLNAASFLAKLASTRVANDQLCQVALILFHNTFESVRPLGSSNNPDAEDARRTIHIMTIASLLPSACAWLREAGHNIILLSDVSWNDCSNSTIRRGGFTFVQSELGQQAPSGFSPWRWLYWFKQLHEIADEAAKADKKVLAEQASKAIKIMLSHVKQRNSQILRVFKAAGDAVTEDKDLFSLKKEW
;
A
#
# COMPACT_ATOMS: atom_id res chain seq x y z
N MET A 1 -74.10 -35.93 -5.01
CA MET A 1 -74.40 -34.89 -6.03
C MET A 1 -73.78 -33.58 -5.55
N VAL A 2 -73.33 -32.73 -6.48
CA VAL A 2 -72.65 -31.42 -6.28
C VAL A 2 -71.10 -31.46 -6.34
N THR A 3 -70.62 -31.54 -7.60
CA THR A 3 -69.63 -30.66 -8.28
C THR A 3 -68.42 -30.07 -7.54
N CYS A 4 -67.23 -30.39 -8.06
CA CYS A 4 -66.02 -29.53 -8.05
C CYS A 4 -66.21 -28.32 -9.00
N PRO A 5 -65.43 -27.22 -8.87
CA PRO A 5 -64.11 -27.17 -9.54
C PRO A 5 -63.02 -26.27 -8.88
N GLY A 6 -61.75 -26.49 -9.27
CA GLY A 6 -60.72 -25.44 -9.34
C GLY A 6 -59.42 -25.67 -8.54
N PRO A 7 -58.25 -25.84 -9.19
CA PRO A 7 -56.97 -26.07 -8.51
C PRO A 7 -56.23 -24.75 -8.22
N CYS A 8 -55.76 -24.57 -6.98
CA CYS A 8 -54.76 -23.58 -6.63
C CYS A 8 -53.35 -24.19 -6.74
N SER A 9 -52.55 -23.65 -7.65
CA SER A 9 -51.14 -23.94 -7.81
C SER A 9 -50.36 -23.67 -6.51
N LYS A 10 -49.80 -24.71 -5.90
CA LYS A 10 -48.75 -24.59 -4.89
C LYS A 10 -47.39 -24.72 -5.58
N SER A 11 -46.66 -23.60 -5.63
CA SER A 11 -45.23 -23.57 -5.93
C SER A 11 -44.47 -24.34 -4.85
N MET A 12 -43.85 -25.46 -5.20
CA MET A 12 -42.80 -26.07 -4.40
C MET A 12 -41.50 -25.27 -4.56
N LEU A 13 -41.14 -24.55 -3.51
CA LEU A 13 -39.77 -24.13 -3.23
C LEU A 13 -38.89 -25.38 -3.16
N THR A 14 -38.00 -25.56 -4.13
CA THR A 14 -36.81 -26.39 -3.97
C THR A 14 -35.60 -25.47 -3.93
N SER A 15 -35.13 -25.29 -2.69
CA SER A 15 -33.81 -24.79 -2.35
C SER A 15 -32.75 -25.55 -3.17
N THR A 16 -31.95 -24.82 -3.94
CA THR A 16 -30.67 -25.32 -4.44
C THR A 16 -29.60 -24.30 -4.07
N GLN A 17 -28.74 -24.73 -3.16
CA GLN A 17 -27.62 -24.00 -2.60
C GLN A 17 -26.69 -23.48 -3.70
N SER A 18 -26.37 -22.19 -3.64
CA SER A 18 -25.30 -21.58 -4.41
C SER A 18 -23.94 -21.98 -3.82
N VAL A 19 -23.23 -22.88 -4.49
CA VAL A 19 -21.78 -23.03 -4.35
C VAL A 19 -21.18 -23.04 -5.74
N PRO A 20 -20.50 -21.95 -6.17
CA PRO A 20 -19.29 -22.15 -6.96
C PRO A 20 -18.23 -21.02 -6.83
N THR A 21 -17.88 -20.51 -5.65
CA THR A 21 -16.68 -19.64 -5.54
C THR A 21 -15.39 -20.46 -5.43
N ARG A 22 -15.44 -21.56 -4.66
CA ARG A 22 -14.24 -22.35 -4.31
C ARG A 22 -13.64 -23.17 -5.47
N SER A 23 -14.36 -23.36 -6.57
CA SER A 23 -13.86 -24.15 -7.72
C SER A 23 -13.02 -23.32 -8.70
N ARG A 24 -13.25 -22.00 -8.81
CA ARG A 24 -12.56 -21.14 -9.79
C ARG A 24 -11.15 -20.76 -9.35
N ILE A 25 -10.96 -20.42 -8.06
CA ILE A 25 -9.62 -20.17 -7.50
C ILE A 25 -8.76 -21.45 -7.53
N LYS A 26 -9.38 -22.63 -7.39
CA LYS A 26 -8.69 -23.92 -7.60
C LYS A 26 -8.32 -24.15 -9.07
N ASN A 27 -9.12 -23.69 -10.03
CA ASN A 27 -8.78 -23.78 -11.46
C ASN A 27 -7.64 -22.82 -11.85
N ALA A 28 -7.44 -21.70 -11.15
CA ALA A 28 -6.24 -20.87 -11.32
C ALA A 28 -4.93 -21.61 -10.92
N ILE A 29 -5.03 -22.75 -10.23
CA ILE A 29 -3.90 -23.60 -9.79
C ILE A 29 -3.61 -24.74 -10.81
N LEU A 30 -4.45 -24.99 -11.81
CA LEU A 30 -4.25 -26.05 -12.81
C LEU A 30 -4.54 -25.60 -14.24
N THR A 31 -3.51 -25.61 -15.12
CA THR A 31 -3.47 -26.24 -16.47
C THR A 31 -2.32 -25.64 -17.31
N LEU A 32 -1.47 -26.50 -17.88
CA LEU A 32 -0.46 -26.17 -18.90
C LEU A 32 -0.74 -27.06 -20.13
N THR A 33 -0.86 -26.47 -21.32
CA THR A 33 -0.80 -27.20 -22.59
C THR A 33 0.48 -26.80 -23.31
N ILE A 34 1.24 -27.80 -23.75
CA ILE A 34 2.52 -27.67 -24.44
C ILE A 34 2.26 -27.65 -25.94
N GLU A 35 2.63 -26.59 -26.64
CA GLU A 35 2.81 -26.62 -28.10
C GLU A 35 4.27 -26.26 -28.44
N ASN A 36 4.89 -27.11 -29.25
CA ASN A 36 6.26 -26.98 -29.76
C ASN A 36 6.20 -26.48 -31.21
N SER A 37 6.96 -25.43 -31.57
CA SER A 37 7.76 -25.32 -32.83
C SER A 37 8.31 -23.91 -33.08
N PRO A 38 9.33 -23.73 -33.96
CA PRO A 38 10.41 -22.78 -33.69
C PRO A 38 10.54 -21.58 -34.66
N SER A 39 11.38 -20.63 -34.18
CA SER A 39 12.23 -19.68 -34.91
C SER A 39 11.66 -18.29 -35.26
N SER A 40 12.53 -17.30 -35.04
CA SER A 40 12.36 -15.83 -35.06
C SER A 40 11.76 -15.22 -33.80
N GLN A 41 12.35 -14.10 -33.35
CA GLN A 41 11.94 -13.35 -32.15
C GLN A 41 10.45 -13.00 -32.26
N PRO A 42 9.58 -13.57 -31.42
CA PRO A 42 8.19 -13.25 -31.51
C PRO A 42 7.89 -12.10 -30.53
N ARG A 43 7.39 -10.98 -31.07
CA ARG A 43 6.37 -10.24 -30.34
C ARG A 43 5.12 -11.13 -30.37
N ASP A 44 5.02 -12.03 -29.39
CA ASP A 44 3.89 -12.93 -29.28
C ASP A 44 2.61 -12.15 -28.95
N SER A 45 1.54 -12.48 -29.67
CA SER A 45 0.18 -12.12 -29.30
C SER A 45 -0.18 -12.67 -27.91
N PRO A 46 -1.01 -11.99 -27.10
CA PRO A 46 -1.31 -12.41 -25.74
C PRO A 46 -1.94 -13.82 -25.71
N CYS A 47 -1.24 -14.78 -25.11
CA CYS A 47 -1.82 -16.09 -24.81
C CYS A 47 -2.99 -15.91 -23.83
N GLY A 48 -4.19 -16.36 -24.24
CA GLY A 48 -5.51 -15.99 -23.73
C GLY A 48 -5.94 -16.46 -22.33
N PHE A 49 -5.07 -16.42 -21.33
CA PHE A 49 -5.50 -16.46 -19.93
C PHE A 49 -5.08 -15.16 -19.25
N ALA A 50 -6.02 -14.22 -19.19
CA ALA A 50 -5.83 -12.93 -18.55
C ALA A 50 -5.65 -13.14 -17.04
N ALA A 51 -4.40 -13.18 -16.56
CA ALA A 51 -4.05 -13.21 -15.14
C ALA A 51 -4.56 -11.97 -14.34
N ARG A 52 -5.20 -11.03 -15.04
CA ARG A 52 -5.89 -9.84 -14.53
C ARG A 52 -7.31 -9.73 -15.10
N ALA A 53 -8.02 -10.84 -15.30
CA ALA A 53 -9.44 -10.78 -15.61
C ALA A 53 -10.20 -10.14 -14.42
N PRO A 54 -11.20 -9.27 -14.65
CA PRO A 54 -12.01 -8.71 -13.57
C PRO A 54 -12.62 -9.78 -12.64
N ALA A 55 -12.90 -10.97 -13.18
CA ALA A 55 -13.38 -12.11 -12.41
C ALA A 55 -12.34 -12.62 -11.38
N ASP A 56 -11.06 -12.70 -11.75
CA ASP A 56 -9.99 -13.13 -10.84
C ASP A 56 -9.82 -12.13 -9.69
N GLN A 57 -10.00 -10.83 -9.97
CA GLN A 57 -9.90 -9.78 -8.95
C GLN A 57 -10.99 -9.88 -7.89
N ALA A 58 -12.22 -10.18 -8.31
CA ALA A 58 -13.35 -10.39 -7.39
C ALA A 58 -13.14 -11.65 -6.55
N ASP A 59 -12.67 -12.74 -7.16
CA ASP A 59 -12.38 -13.99 -6.46
C ASP A 59 -11.29 -13.82 -5.39
N PHE A 60 -10.22 -13.06 -5.67
CA PHE A 60 -9.19 -12.78 -4.67
C PHE A 60 -9.68 -11.91 -3.51
N GLU A 61 -10.54 -10.93 -3.81
CA GLU A 61 -11.13 -10.10 -2.77
C GLU A 61 -12.10 -10.91 -1.88
N GLU A 62 -12.92 -11.77 -2.48
CA GLU A 62 -13.80 -12.69 -1.72
C GLU A 62 -13.00 -13.63 -0.84
N ALA A 63 -11.94 -14.24 -1.36
CA ALA A 63 -11.04 -15.09 -0.58
C ALA A 63 -10.37 -14.32 0.58
N ALA A 64 -9.96 -13.06 0.34
CA ALA A 64 -9.35 -12.23 1.37
C ALA A 64 -10.37 -11.85 2.47
N ARG A 65 -11.60 -11.50 2.11
CA ARG A 65 -12.70 -11.26 3.06
C ARG A 65 -13.05 -12.52 3.85
N ALA A 66 -12.98 -13.69 3.23
CA ALA A 66 -13.21 -14.98 3.88
C ALA A 66 -12.04 -15.42 4.79
N GLY A 67 -10.90 -14.73 4.75
CA GLY A 67 -9.71 -15.09 5.53
C GLY A 67 -8.93 -16.29 4.95
N ASP A 68 -9.13 -16.63 3.68
CA ASP A 68 -8.46 -17.74 2.98
C ASP A 68 -7.01 -17.38 2.61
N PHE A 69 -6.23 -16.86 3.56
CA PHE A 69 -4.88 -16.34 3.34
C PHE A 69 -3.87 -17.42 2.88
N ASN A 70 -4.05 -18.67 3.30
CA ASN A 70 -3.23 -19.79 2.81
C ASN A 70 -3.45 -20.04 1.31
N LEU A 71 -4.68 -19.88 0.83
CA LEU A 71 -5.01 -20.00 -0.59
C LEU A 71 -4.36 -18.85 -1.37
N LEU A 72 -4.53 -17.61 -0.89
CA LEU A 72 -3.90 -16.44 -1.50
C LEU A 72 -2.37 -16.55 -1.53
N ARG A 73 -1.76 -17.18 -0.51
CA ARG A 73 -0.32 -17.45 -0.49
C ARG A 73 0.11 -18.39 -1.59
N SER A 74 -0.68 -19.44 -1.78
CA SER A 74 -0.48 -20.42 -2.84
C SER A 74 -0.65 -19.77 -4.22
N VAL A 75 -1.61 -18.86 -4.37
CA VAL A 75 -1.79 -18.08 -5.61
C VAL A 75 -0.57 -17.19 -5.87
N ALA A 76 -0.11 -16.43 -4.88
CA ALA A 76 1.08 -15.58 -5.02
C ALA A 76 2.31 -16.41 -5.44
N HIS A 77 2.56 -17.54 -4.77
CA HIS A 77 3.64 -18.45 -5.15
C HIS A 77 3.47 -19.02 -6.57
N ASN A 78 2.24 -19.37 -6.96
CA ASN A 78 1.94 -19.83 -8.31
C ASN A 78 2.23 -18.75 -9.37
N ARG A 79 1.90 -17.48 -9.12
CA ARG A 79 2.24 -16.37 -10.03
C ARG A 79 3.74 -16.22 -10.21
N GLU A 80 4.51 -16.25 -9.12
CA GLU A 80 5.98 -16.22 -9.16
C GLU A 80 6.54 -17.42 -9.97
N TRP A 81 5.99 -18.62 -9.73
CA TRP A 81 6.39 -19.83 -10.44
C TRP A 81 6.09 -19.76 -11.93
N ILE A 82 4.90 -19.30 -12.34
CA ILE A 82 4.52 -19.16 -13.77
C ILE A 82 5.49 -18.22 -14.50
N VAL A 83 5.80 -17.06 -13.90
CA VAL A 83 6.75 -16.10 -14.50
C VAL A 83 8.11 -16.77 -14.73
N GLY A 84 8.61 -17.51 -13.74
CA GLY A 84 9.86 -18.25 -13.85
C GLY A 84 9.80 -19.36 -14.92
N GLN A 85 8.74 -20.16 -14.95
CA GLN A 85 8.60 -21.24 -15.94
C GLN A 85 8.52 -20.72 -17.37
N ARG A 86 7.68 -19.71 -17.61
CA ARG A 86 7.47 -19.15 -18.96
C ARG A 86 8.76 -18.54 -19.50
N TYR A 87 9.42 -17.69 -18.72
CA TYR A 87 10.65 -17.04 -19.16
C TYR A 87 11.81 -18.04 -19.32
N CYS A 88 12.06 -18.90 -18.32
CA CYS A 88 13.25 -19.76 -18.29
C CYS A 88 13.09 -21.05 -19.11
N ARG A 89 11.91 -21.68 -19.13
CA ARG A 89 11.71 -22.98 -19.81
C ARG A 89 11.02 -22.84 -21.16
N SER A 90 9.96 -22.05 -21.23
CA SER A 90 9.21 -21.87 -22.49
C SER A 90 9.86 -20.87 -23.44
N GLY A 91 10.85 -20.09 -22.98
CA GLY A 91 11.55 -19.12 -23.81
C GLY A 91 10.71 -17.90 -24.19
N THR A 92 9.52 -17.73 -23.61
CA THR A 92 8.61 -16.62 -23.95
C THR A 92 9.21 -15.27 -23.56
N SER A 93 8.76 -14.19 -24.22
CA SER A 93 9.10 -12.83 -23.79
C SER A 93 8.60 -12.57 -22.37
N ILE A 94 9.33 -11.76 -21.61
CA ILE A 94 8.90 -11.33 -20.29
C ILE A 94 7.65 -10.45 -20.34
N ASP A 95 7.41 -9.76 -21.46
CA ASP A 95 6.22 -8.93 -21.66
C ASP A 95 4.92 -9.78 -21.53
N SER A 96 4.96 -11.04 -21.99
CA SER A 96 3.85 -11.98 -21.86
C SER A 96 3.54 -12.37 -20.41
N CYS A 97 4.46 -12.08 -19.48
CA CYS A 97 4.35 -12.39 -18.06
C CYS A 97 3.88 -11.19 -17.23
N GLU A 98 3.82 -9.99 -17.80
CA GLU A 98 3.40 -8.76 -17.10
C GLU A 98 2.03 -8.90 -16.38
N PRO A 99 0.98 -9.51 -16.97
CA PRO A 99 -0.28 -9.70 -16.26
C PRO A 99 -0.15 -10.52 -14.97
N TYR A 100 0.79 -11.48 -14.92
CA TYR A 100 1.02 -12.30 -13.72
C TYR A 100 1.76 -11.51 -12.63
N LEU A 101 2.63 -10.58 -13.01
CA LEU A 101 3.30 -9.68 -12.06
C LEU A 101 2.29 -8.72 -11.42
N HIS A 102 1.39 -8.13 -12.21
CA HIS A 102 0.31 -7.31 -11.66
C HIS A 102 -0.65 -8.12 -10.76
N SER A 103 -0.99 -9.34 -11.20
CA SER A 103 -1.80 -10.28 -10.41
C SER A 103 -1.16 -10.58 -9.05
N LEU A 104 0.17 -10.78 -9.03
CA LEU A 104 0.95 -11.01 -7.80
C LEU A 104 0.82 -9.84 -6.82
N TRP A 105 1.05 -8.61 -7.27
CA TRP A 105 0.96 -7.42 -6.41
C TRP A 105 -0.45 -7.16 -5.90
N TYR A 106 -1.46 -7.39 -6.75
CA TYR A 106 -2.85 -7.31 -6.35
C TYR A 106 -3.20 -8.30 -5.23
N VAL A 107 -2.74 -9.56 -5.30
CA VAL A 107 -2.97 -10.56 -4.23
C VAL A 107 -2.36 -10.10 -2.91
N TYR A 108 -1.12 -9.60 -2.92
CA TYR A 108 -0.49 -9.07 -1.71
C TYR A 108 -1.26 -7.89 -1.13
N TYR A 109 -1.75 -6.98 -1.98
CA TYR A 109 -2.56 -5.84 -1.53
C TYR A 109 -3.89 -6.27 -0.91
N GLN A 110 -4.58 -7.26 -1.48
CA GLN A 110 -5.82 -7.79 -0.88
C GLN A 110 -5.54 -8.44 0.47
N CYS A 111 -4.46 -9.20 0.61
CA CYS A 111 -4.03 -9.72 1.90
C CYS A 111 -3.75 -8.58 2.90
N ALA A 112 -3.05 -7.53 2.45
CA ALA A 112 -2.69 -6.38 3.27
C ALA A 112 -3.91 -5.64 3.85
N ARG A 113 -5.01 -5.53 3.10
CA ARG A 113 -6.26 -4.90 3.55
C ARG A 113 -6.93 -5.69 4.68
N HIS A 114 -6.98 -7.01 4.55
CA HIS A 114 -7.82 -7.86 5.40
C HIS A 114 -7.07 -8.51 6.57
N VAL A 115 -5.75 -8.68 6.48
CA VAL A 115 -4.92 -9.17 7.60
C VAL A 115 -4.66 -8.03 8.59
N SER A 116 -4.97 -8.27 9.87
CA SER A 116 -4.71 -7.32 10.95
C SER A 116 -3.25 -6.85 10.95
N HIS A 117 -3.02 -5.55 11.13
CA HIS A 117 -1.68 -4.96 11.26
C HIS A 117 -0.85 -5.52 12.43
N GLU A 118 -1.51 -6.06 13.45
CA GLU A 118 -0.87 -6.72 14.61
C GLU A 118 -0.51 -8.18 14.35
N SER A 119 -0.99 -8.76 13.24
CA SER A 119 -0.72 -10.15 12.90
C SER A 119 0.66 -10.30 12.29
N PHE A 120 1.41 -11.30 12.78
CA PHE A 120 2.68 -11.73 12.20
C PHE A 120 2.57 -12.23 10.75
N GLU A 121 1.35 -12.54 10.28
CA GLU A 121 1.15 -12.89 8.87
C GLU A 121 1.58 -11.73 7.95
N GLN A 122 1.40 -10.46 8.33
CA GLN A 122 1.92 -9.34 7.54
C GLN A 122 3.43 -9.42 7.35
N ASP A 123 4.18 -9.75 8.40
CA ASP A 123 5.64 -9.84 8.37
C ASP A 123 6.09 -11.03 7.51
N ARG A 124 5.32 -12.12 7.53
CA ARG A 124 5.55 -13.28 6.67
C ARG A 124 5.45 -12.93 5.18
N TRP A 125 4.45 -12.15 4.80
CA TRP A 125 4.28 -11.69 3.42
C TRP A 125 5.38 -10.73 2.97
N VAL A 126 5.79 -9.81 3.85
CA VAL A 126 6.96 -8.94 3.59
C VAL A 126 8.20 -9.80 3.35
N LEU A 127 8.43 -10.81 4.19
CA LEU A 127 9.57 -11.71 4.05
C LEU A 127 9.51 -12.53 2.76
N ASP A 128 8.33 -12.95 2.30
CA ASP A 128 8.18 -13.65 1.02
C ASP A 128 8.57 -12.76 -0.16
N ILE A 129 8.14 -11.49 -0.17
CA ILE A 129 8.55 -10.52 -1.19
C ILE A 129 10.07 -10.29 -1.15
N LEU A 130 10.65 -10.16 0.05
CA LEU A 130 12.09 -10.02 0.22
C LEU A 130 12.87 -11.25 -0.27
N ARG A 131 12.34 -12.45 -0.06
CA ARG A 131 12.93 -13.69 -0.56
C ARG A 131 12.89 -13.74 -2.09
N THR A 132 11.79 -13.34 -2.71
CA THR A 132 11.73 -13.21 -4.19
C THR A 132 12.80 -12.25 -4.70
N ARG A 133 13.02 -11.11 -4.03
CA ARG A 133 14.13 -10.20 -4.36
C ARG A 133 15.50 -10.85 -4.15
N GLY A 134 15.68 -11.54 -3.03
CA GLY A 134 16.93 -12.20 -2.65
C GLY A 134 17.36 -13.35 -3.57
N GLN A 135 16.47 -13.87 -4.41
CA GLN A 135 16.82 -14.84 -5.46
C GLN A 135 17.69 -14.23 -6.58
N GLY A 136 17.82 -12.90 -6.63
CA GLY A 136 18.53 -12.21 -7.68
C GLY A 136 17.75 -12.15 -9.00
N PRO A 137 18.35 -11.55 -10.05
CA PRO A 137 17.67 -11.33 -11.32
C PRO A 137 17.21 -12.64 -11.96
N LEU A 138 16.03 -12.65 -12.57
CA LEU A 138 15.55 -13.80 -13.32
C LEU A 138 16.34 -13.95 -14.64
N THR A 139 17.04 -15.07 -14.79
CA THR A 139 17.97 -15.31 -15.90
C THR A 139 17.65 -16.58 -16.69
N ARG A 140 18.06 -16.61 -17.97
CA ARG A 140 18.07 -17.82 -18.81
C ARG A 140 19.32 -17.87 -19.71
N PRO A 141 19.71 -19.03 -20.24
CA PRO A 141 20.78 -19.12 -21.23
C PRO A 141 20.44 -18.32 -22.51
N ALA A 142 21.37 -17.53 -23.02
CA ALA A 142 21.20 -16.77 -24.26
C ALA A 142 21.53 -17.61 -25.51
N PRO A 143 20.86 -17.38 -26.66
CA PRO A 143 21.24 -18.00 -27.93
C PRO A 143 22.59 -17.43 -28.40
N GLY A 144 23.66 -18.25 -28.38
CA GLY A 144 24.98 -17.82 -28.85
C GLY A 144 26.06 -17.63 -27.77
N ALA A 145 25.84 -18.18 -26.56
CA ALA A 145 26.65 -18.07 -25.35
C ALA A 145 26.43 -16.75 -24.57
N GLY A 146 26.05 -16.89 -23.30
CA GLY A 146 25.75 -15.78 -22.40
C GLY A 146 24.52 -16.02 -21.52
N ILE A 147 24.17 -15.00 -20.74
CA ILE A 147 23.00 -14.99 -19.86
C ILE A 147 22.07 -13.88 -20.34
N ASP A 148 20.83 -14.25 -20.66
CA ASP A 148 19.73 -13.32 -20.88
C ASP A 148 19.05 -13.02 -19.53
N ILE A 149 18.76 -11.75 -19.28
CA ILE A 149 18.17 -11.25 -18.03
C ILE A 149 16.79 -10.69 -18.33
N ALA A 150 15.77 -11.15 -17.59
CA ALA A 150 14.40 -10.66 -17.74
C ALA A 150 14.30 -9.20 -17.29
N ARG A 151 14.18 -8.29 -18.26
CA ARG A 151 14.03 -6.84 -18.03
C ARG A 151 12.68 -6.35 -18.51
N THR A 152 12.01 -5.58 -17.69
CA THR A 152 10.87 -4.75 -18.08
C THR A 152 11.30 -3.28 -18.12
N PRO A 153 10.47 -2.36 -18.66
CA PRO A 153 10.74 -0.92 -18.57
C PRO A 153 10.91 -0.42 -17.11
N ASN A 154 10.37 -1.15 -16.13
CA ASN A 154 10.40 -0.81 -14.70
C ASN A 154 11.54 -1.52 -13.94
N GLY A 155 12.43 -2.22 -14.64
CA GLY A 155 13.61 -2.86 -14.05
C GLY A 155 13.67 -4.36 -14.29
N THR A 156 14.62 -4.99 -13.60
CA THR A 156 14.92 -6.41 -13.68
C THR A 156 13.97 -7.22 -12.82
N VAL A 157 13.35 -8.24 -13.40
CA VAL A 157 12.42 -9.12 -12.67
C VAL A 157 13.15 -9.81 -11.52
N ARG A 158 12.45 -9.94 -10.37
CA ARG A 158 12.96 -10.31 -9.04
C ARG A 158 13.83 -9.26 -8.38
N ASN A 159 14.90 -8.77 -9.02
CA ASN A 159 15.83 -7.84 -8.34
C ASN A 159 15.20 -6.48 -8.02
N ASP A 160 14.50 -5.91 -9.00
CA ASP A 160 13.91 -4.57 -8.92
C ASP A 160 12.39 -4.61 -8.64
N LEU A 161 11.81 -5.83 -8.61
CA LEU A 161 10.38 -6.10 -8.41
C LEU A 161 9.49 -5.15 -9.23
N PRO A 162 9.57 -5.22 -10.58
CA PRO A 162 8.86 -4.30 -11.44
C PRO A 162 7.35 -4.29 -11.13
N PHE A 163 6.76 -3.10 -11.28
CA PHE A 163 5.35 -2.80 -10.99
C PHE A 163 4.96 -2.80 -9.50
N LEU A 164 5.78 -3.29 -8.57
CA LEU A 164 5.42 -3.33 -7.14
C LEU A 164 5.01 -1.95 -6.61
N THR A 165 5.87 -0.95 -6.79
CA THR A 165 5.56 0.42 -6.33
C THR A 165 4.35 1.00 -7.05
N THR A 166 4.32 0.89 -8.38
CA THR A 166 3.24 1.46 -9.21
C THR A 166 1.89 0.89 -8.81
N ASP A 167 1.78 -0.45 -8.72
CA ASP A 167 0.54 -1.13 -8.38
C ASP A 167 0.11 -0.83 -6.95
N MET A 168 1.04 -0.90 -5.97
CA MET A 168 0.69 -0.62 -4.57
C MET A 168 0.24 0.83 -4.39
N THR A 169 0.85 1.77 -5.11
CA THR A 169 0.48 3.19 -5.07
C THR A 169 -0.87 3.44 -5.74
N GLU A 170 -1.10 2.85 -6.92
CA GLU A 170 -2.37 2.96 -7.63
C GLU A 170 -3.51 2.33 -6.83
N LEU A 171 -3.30 1.13 -6.29
CA LEU A 171 -4.27 0.45 -5.45
C LEU A 171 -4.58 1.25 -4.18
N TRP A 172 -3.57 1.88 -3.56
CA TRP A 172 -3.77 2.79 -2.44
C TRP A 172 -4.63 4.00 -2.83
N ILE A 173 -4.26 4.73 -3.89
CA ILE A 173 -4.99 5.92 -4.35
C ILE A 173 -6.45 5.59 -4.66
N ASN A 174 -6.69 4.47 -5.34
CA ASN A 174 -8.03 4.10 -5.81
C ASN A 174 -8.93 3.55 -4.69
N ASN A 175 -8.36 2.96 -3.62
CA ASN A 175 -9.15 2.26 -2.60
C ASN A 175 -9.07 2.89 -1.20
N CYS A 176 -8.09 3.75 -0.89
CA CYS A 176 -7.93 4.31 0.46
C CYS A 176 -9.21 5.01 0.97
N ALA A 177 -9.94 5.68 0.07
CA ALA A 177 -11.18 6.35 0.44
C ALA A 177 -12.35 5.39 0.66
N THR A 178 -12.38 4.25 -0.02
CA THR A 178 -13.50 3.30 0.05
C THR A 178 -13.37 2.31 1.21
N MET A 179 -12.15 2.14 1.71
CA MET A 179 -11.85 1.31 2.88
C MET A 179 -12.44 1.88 4.17
N ASP A 180 -12.79 0.97 5.07
CA ASP A 180 -12.97 1.34 6.49
C ASP A 180 -11.63 1.67 7.16
N ALA A 181 -11.69 2.31 8.34
CA ALA A 181 -10.51 2.71 9.10
C ALA A 181 -9.57 1.53 9.45
N LYS A 182 -10.11 0.32 9.68
CA LYS A 182 -9.30 -0.86 10.03
C LYS A 182 -8.55 -1.38 8.81
N GLN A 183 -9.21 -1.47 7.67
CA GLN A 183 -8.57 -1.86 6.41
C GLN A 183 -7.52 -0.86 5.96
N CYS A 184 -7.82 0.44 6.08
CA CYS A 184 -6.86 1.50 5.80
C CYS A 184 -5.60 1.34 6.67
N LEU A 185 -5.77 1.10 7.98
CA LEU A 185 -4.66 0.85 8.91
C LEU A 185 -3.89 -0.43 8.58
N ASN A 186 -4.58 -1.52 8.24
CA ASN A 186 -3.96 -2.80 7.88
C ASN A 186 -3.08 -2.64 6.63
N ALA A 187 -3.64 -2.06 5.56
CA ALA A 187 -2.94 -1.83 4.31
C ALA A 187 -1.76 -0.86 4.50
N ALA A 188 -1.97 0.25 5.22
CA ALA A 188 -0.91 1.21 5.51
C ALA A 188 0.24 0.57 6.31
N SER A 189 -0.07 -0.25 7.31
CA SER A 189 0.94 -0.92 8.13
C SER A 189 1.77 -1.90 7.30
N PHE A 190 1.12 -2.71 6.44
CA PHE A 190 1.83 -3.61 5.55
C PHE A 190 2.75 -2.86 4.58
N LEU A 191 2.26 -1.80 3.93
CA LEU A 191 3.06 -0.99 3.01
C LEU A 191 4.21 -0.27 3.73
N ALA A 192 4.00 0.19 4.96
CA ALA A 192 5.03 0.80 5.78
C ALA A 192 6.12 -0.21 6.18
N LYS A 193 5.72 -1.42 6.60
CA LYS A 193 6.66 -2.52 6.87
C LYS A 193 7.46 -2.90 5.62
N LEU A 194 6.82 -2.96 4.46
CA LEU A 194 7.52 -3.25 3.21
C LEU A 194 8.48 -2.11 2.82
N ALA A 195 8.06 -0.85 2.98
CA ALA A 195 8.89 0.32 2.72
C ALA A 195 10.08 0.44 3.67
N SER A 196 9.96 -0.01 4.93
CA SER A 196 11.06 0.02 5.91
C SER A 196 12.26 -0.81 5.45
N THR A 197 12.01 -1.88 4.68
CA THR A 197 13.04 -2.77 4.13
C THR A 197 13.77 -2.20 2.91
N ARG A 198 13.31 -1.06 2.37
CA ARG A 198 13.84 -0.44 1.14
C ARG A 198 13.81 -1.37 -0.08
N VAL A 199 12.82 -2.27 -0.13
CA VAL A 199 12.70 -3.28 -1.20
C VAL A 199 12.62 -2.65 -2.60
N ALA A 200 12.00 -1.47 -2.70
CA ALA A 200 11.77 -0.75 -3.95
C ALA A 200 12.48 0.61 -3.98
N ASN A 201 13.72 0.69 -3.47
CA ASN A 201 14.55 1.91 -3.50
C ASN A 201 13.82 3.17 -2.99
N ASP A 202 13.18 3.04 -1.81
CA ASP A 202 12.40 4.10 -1.15
C ASP A 202 11.14 4.60 -1.90
N GLN A 203 10.85 4.11 -3.11
CA GLN A 203 9.71 4.54 -3.93
C GLN A 203 8.35 4.26 -3.28
N LEU A 204 8.23 3.20 -2.47
CA LEU A 204 7.00 2.93 -1.72
C LEU A 204 6.66 4.03 -0.70
N CYS A 205 7.63 4.85 -0.28
CA CYS A 205 7.39 5.98 0.62
C CYS A 205 6.51 7.08 -0.03
N GLN A 206 6.27 7.06 -1.34
CA GLN A 206 5.26 7.94 -1.96
C GLN A 206 3.86 7.74 -1.35
N VAL A 207 3.52 6.51 -0.96
CA VAL A 207 2.25 6.23 -0.27
C VAL A 207 2.17 6.96 1.07
N ALA A 208 3.28 6.99 1.83
CA ALA A 208 3.36 7.77 3.06
C ALA A 208 3.15 9.27 2.79
N LEU A 209 3.75 9.80 1.72
CA LEU A 209 3.60 11.20 1.34
C LEU A 209 2.15 11.55 0.97
N ILE A 210 1.47 10.68 0.21
CA ILE A 210 0.04 10.82 -0.10
C ILE A 210 -0.79 10.81 1.18
N LEU A 211 -0.52 9.90 2.09
CA LEU A 211 -1.24 9.79 3.35
C LEU A 211 -1.00 11.02 4.23
N PHE A 212 0.25 11.46 4.43
CA PHE A 212 0.57 12.62 5.25
C PHE A 212 0.02 13.92 4.68
N HIS A 213 0.03 14.07 3.34
CA HIS A 213 -0.65 15.17 2.67
C HIS A 213 -2.13 15.23 3.03
N ASN A 214 -2.81 14.08 2.98
CA ASN A 214 -4.22 14.02 3.33
C ASN A 214 -4.46 14.20 4.83
N THR A 215 -3.64 13.63 5.71
CA THR A 215 -3.87 13.66 7.16
C THR A 215 -3.46 14.99 7.79
N PHE A 216 -2.32 15.56 7.39
CA PHE A 216 -1.71 16.69 8.08
C PHE A 216 -1.80 18.01 7.30
N GLU A 217 -1.93 17.99 5.98
CA GLU A 217 -1.87 19.20 5.13
C GLU A 217 -3.23 19.57 4.51
N SER A 218 -4.28 18.87 4.93
CA SER A 218 -5.65 19.12 4.49
C SER A 218 -6.51 19.43 5.71
N VAL A 219 -7.34 20.48 5.63
CA VAL A 219 -8.31 20.80 6.68
C VAL A 219 -9.35 19.68 6.74
N ARG A 220 -9.41 18.97 7.86
CA ARG A 220 -10.33 17.84 8.07
C ARG A 220 -10.94 17.88 9.46
N PRO A 221 -12.20 17.46 9.62
CA PRO A 221 -12.77 17.28 10.94
C PRO A 221 -12.07 16.13 11.66
N LEU A 222 -11.96 16.23 12.99
CA LEU A 222 -11.39 15.17 13.82
C LEU A 222 -12.09 13.81 13.63
N GLY A 223 -13.40 13.81 13.38
CA GLY A 223 -14.20 12.58 13.30
C GLY A 223 -14.36 11.87 14.64
N SER A 224 -15.01 10.71 14.65
CA SER A 224 -15.18 9.87 15.84
C SER A 224 -14.75 8.45 15.51
N SER A 225 -13.99 7.82 16.40
CA SER A 225 -13.64 6.39 16.29
C SER A 225 -14.85 5.47 16.46
N ASN A 226 -15.96 5.99 16.99
CA ASN A 226 -17.15 5.21 17.34
C ASN A 226 -18.21 5.22 16.24
N ASN A 227 -18.03 6.02 15.19
CA ASN A 227 -18.94 5.96 14.04
C ASN A 227 -18.66 4.66 13.28
N PRO A 228 -19.69 3.90 12.88
CA PRO A 228 -19.51 2.74 12.03
C PRO A 228 -18.96 3.21 10.68
N ASP A 229 -17.65 3.13 10.54
CA ASP A 229 -16.93 3.37 9.30
C ASP A 229 -17.06 2.09 8.47
N ALA A 230 -18.16 1.94 7.73
CA ALA A 230 -18.35 0.80 6.83
C ALA A 230 -17.67 1.08 5.48
N GLU A 231 -17.19 0.04 4.81
CA GLU A 231 -16.73 0.15 3.41
C GLU A 231 -17.80 0.85 2.57
N ASP A 232 -17.38 1.89 1.82
CA ASP A 232 -18.29 2.67 0.98
C ASP A 232 -17.61 2.97 -0.36
N ALA A 233 -18.05 2.28 -1.40
CA ALA A 233 -17.54 2.43 -2.76
C ALA A 233 -17.75 3.84 -3.34
N ARG A 234 -18.64 4.67 -2.76
CA ARG A 234 -18.90 6.05 -3.20
C ARG A 234 -18.13 7.09 -2.39
N ARG A 235 -17.41 6.68 -1.34
CA ARG A 235 -16.68 7.61 -0.49
C ARG A 235 -15.50 8.20 -1.23
N THR A 236 -15.34 9.51 -1.08
CA THR A 236 -14.20 10.25 -1.63
C THR A 236 -13.22 10.61 -0.53
N ILE A 237 -11.95 10.80 -0.92
CA ILE A 237 -10.86 11.12 0.01
C ILE A 237 -11.14 12.40 0.81
N HIS A 238 -11.91 13.35 0.28
CA HIS A 238 -12.23 14.63 0.96
C HIS A 238 -13.18 14.48 2.16
N ILE A 239 -13.96 13.40 2.21
CA ILE A 239 -14.93 13.14 3.28
C ILE A 239 -14.28 12.42 4.46
N MET A 240 -13.08 11.85 4.28
CA MET A 240 -12.36 11.15 5.35
C MET A 240 -11.99 12.08 6.51
N THR A 241 -12.08 11.55 7.73
CA THR A 241 -11.77 12.28 8.97
C THR A 241 -10.35 12.00 9.45
N ILE A 242 -9.85 12.82 10.38
CA ILE A 242 -8.56 12.53 11.05
C ILE A 242 -8.61 11.18 11.77
N ALA A 243 -9.73 10.83 12.42
CA ALA A 243 -9.88 9.53 13.08
C ALA A 243 -9.74 8.33 12.12
N SER A 244 -10.11 8.48 10.85
CA SER A 244 -9.98 7.42 9.83
C SER A 244 -8.55 7.31 9.25
N LEU A 245 -7.76 8.40 9.26
CA LEU A 245 -6.46 8.46 8.59
C LEU A 245 -5.25 8.48 9.53
N LEU A 246 -5.41 9.06 10.72
CA LEU A 246 -4.33 9.21 11.70
C LEU A 246 -3.72 7.86 12.11
N PRO A 247 -4.49 6.79 12.39
CA PRO A 247 -3.90 5.50 12.74
C PRO A 247 -2.94 4.99 11.65
N SER A 248 -3.33 5.10 10.39
CA SER A 248 -2.51 4.73 9.23
C SER A 248 -1.24 5.59 9.16
N ALA A 249 -1.35 6.90 9.38
CA ALA A 249 -0.19 7.79 9.36
C ALA A 249 0.80 7.47 10.49
N CYS A 250 0.28 7.18 11.68
CA CYS A 250 1.06 6.72 12.82
C CYS A 250 1.77 5.39 12.55
N ALA A 251 1.13 4.46 11.83
CA ALA A 251 1.76 3.21 11.41
C ALA A 251 2.98 3.46 10.50
N TRP A 252 2.87 4.39 9.54
CA TRP A 252 4.02 4.79 8.71
C TRP A 252 5.18 5.38 9.52
N LEU A 253 4.88 6.24 10.50
CA LEU A 253 5.90 6.80 11.40
C LEU A 253 6.56 5.73 12.27
N ARG A 254 5.80 4.71 12.69
CA ARG A 254 6.31 3.61 13.51
C ARG A 254 7.19 2.64 12.71
N GLU A 255 6.69 2.13 11.59
CA GLU A 255 7.37 1.07 10.84
C GLU A 255 8.46 1.61 9.91
N ALA A 256 8.22 2.76 9.27
CA ALA A 256 9.10 3.34 8.24
C ALA A 256 9.65 4.72 8.62
N GLY A 257 9.44 5.20 9.86
CA GLY A 257 9.84 6.54 10.29
C GLY A 257 11.33 6.84 10.10
N HIS A 258 12.19 5.84 10.26
CA HIS A 258 13.61 5.97 9.99
C HIS A 258 13.91 6.29 8.52
N ASN A 259 13.23 5.62 7.58
CA ASN A 259 13.38 5.90 6.15
C ASN A 259 12.80 7.26 5.79
N ILE A 260 11.65 7.63 6.36
CA ILE A 260 11.04 8.96 6.16
C ILE A 260 12.00 10.08 6.59
N ILE A 261 12.70 9.93 7.72
CA ILE A 261 13.70 10.93 8.15
C ILE A 261 14.88 11.01 7.17
N LEU A 262 15.39 9.87 6.71
CA LEU A 262 16.46 9.84 5.71
C LEU A 262 16.05 10.54 4.41
N LEU A 263 14.82 10.31 3.96
CA LEU A 263 14.26 10.97 2.78
C LEU A 263 14.06 12.47 2.99
N SER A 264 13.60 12.87 4.18
CA SER A 264 13.51 14.28 4.57
C SER A 264 14.88 14.95 4.62
N ASP A 265 15.91 14.30 5.17
CA ASP A 265 17.26 14.85 5.28
C ASP A 265 17.85 15.21 3.91
N VAL A 266 17.60 14.37 2.90
CA VAL A 266 18.10 14.57 1.52
C VAL A 266 17.11 15.31 0.62
N SER A 267 15.99 15.81 1.17
CA SER A 267 14.92 16.48 0.42
C SER A 267 14.40 15.67 -0.78
N TRP A 268 14.16 14.38 -0.58
CA TRP A 268 13.74 13.46 -1.64
C TRP A 268 12.41 13.88 -2.27
N ASN A 269 12.35 13.92 -3.60
CA ASN A 269 11.22 14.47 -4.34
C ASN A 269 10.77 13.62 -5.54
N ASP A 270 11.24 12.37 -5.62
CA ASP A 270 10.89 11.44 -6.70
C ASP A 270 9.49 10.85 -6.51
N CYS A 271 8.49 11.72 -6.56
CA CYS A 271 7.07 11.38 -6.48
C CYS A 271 6.39 11.73 -7.80
N SER A 272 5.64 10.76 -8.35
CA SER A 272 4.98 10.89 -9.65
C SER A 272 3.85 11.92 -9.65
N ASN A 273 3.20 12.14 -8.49
CA ASN A 273 2.10 13.08 -8.36
C ASN A 273 2.60 14.48 -7.97
N SER A 274 2.54 15.42 -8.93
CA SER A 274 3.03 16.79 -8.74
C SER A 274 2.33 17.56 -7.63
N THR A 275 1.04 17.30 -7.37
CA THR A 275 0.26 17.96 -6.30
C THR A 275 0.74 17.48 -4.94
N ILE A 276 0.87 16.17 -4.77
CA ILE A 276 1.36 15.55 -3.52
C ILE A 276 2.81 15.98 -3.25
N ARG A 277 3.62 16.05 -4.31
CA ARG A 277 5.01 16.53 -4.25
C ARG A 277 5.07 17.98 -3.77
N ARG A 278 4.20 18.88 -4.24
CA ARG A 278 4.17 20.28 -3.80
C ARG A 278 3.71 20.43 -2.35
N GLY A 279 2.74 19.62 -1.94
CA GLY A 279 2.11 19.69 -0.63
C GLY A 279 0.77 20.40 -0.62
N GLY A 280 0.07 20.23 0.49
CA GLY A 280 -1.30 20.67 0.71
C GLY A 280 -1.39 22.17 0.89
N PHE A 281 -2.60 22.70 0.68
CA PHE A 281 -2.84 24.14 0.68
C PHE A 281 -2.42 24.80 2.00
N THR A 282 -2.76 24.20 3.14
CA THR A 282 -2.41 24.75 4.46
C THR A 282 -0.89 24.74 4.70
N PHE A 283 -0.21 23.68 4.24
CA PHE A 283 1.24 23.60 4.31
C PHE A 283 1.90 24.68 3.47
N VAL A 284 1.55 24.77 2.18
CA VAL A 284 2.17 25.71 1.23
C VAL A 284 2.04 27.17 1.68
N GLN A 285 0.93 27.51 2.36
CA GLN A 285 0.73 28.86 2.90
C GLN A 285 1.49 29.14 4.20
N SER A 286 1.87 28.11 4.95
CA SER A 286 2.59 28.25 6.22
C SER A 286 4.03 28.74 6.02
N GLU A 287 4.62 29.35 7.05
CA GLU A 287 6.02 29.77 7.06
C GLU A 287 6.97 28.59 6.76
N LEU A 288 6.69 27.41 7.31
CA LEU A 288 7.48 26.20 7.05
C LEU A 288 7.36 25.76 5.58
N GLY A 289 6.17 25.86 4.98
CA GLY A 289 5.96 25.49 3.58
C GLY A 289 6.59 26.44 2.58
N GLN A 290 6.65 27.73 2.88
CA GLN A 290 7.33 28.72 2.02
C GLN A 290 8.83 28.47 1.89
N GLN A 291 9.44 27.82 2.89
CA GLN A 291 10.87 27.47 2.89
C GLN A 291 11.14 26.05 2.38
N ALA A 292 10.09 25.24 2.20
CA ALA A 292 10.22 23.83 1.94
C ALA A 292 10.46 23.52 0.44
N PRO A 293 11.49 22.73 0.12
CA PRO A 293 11.51 21.98 -1.13
C PRO A 293 10.30 21.04 -1.23
N SER A 294 9.96 20.68 -2.46
CA SER A 294 8.91 19.70 -2.77
C SER A 294 9.31 18.28 -2.33
N GLY A 295 8.35 17.41 -2.04
CA GLY A 295 8.59 16.02 -1.64
C GLY A 295 8.68 15.86 -0.13
N PHE A 296 9.49 14.91 0.33
CA PHE A 296 9.95 14.86 1.73
C PHE A 296 11.00 15.94 1.91
N SER A 297 10.90 16.73 2.97
CA SER A 297 11.91 17.73 3.32
C SER A 297 11.96 17.94 4.83
N PRO A 298 13.00 18.57 5.37
CA PRO A 298 13.09 18.81 6.80
C PRO A 298 11.99 19.77 7.29
N TRP A 299 11.69 20.80 6.49
CA TRP A 299 10.63 21.77 6.74
C TRP A 299 9.24 21.13 6.77
N ARG A 300 8.96 20.25 5.81
CA ARG A 300 7.67 19.54 5.74
C ARG A 300 7.50 18.56 6.89
N TRP A 301 8.60 17.94 7.34
CA TRP A 301 8.61 17.12 8.54
C TRP A 301 8.26 17.93 9.80
N LEU A 302 8.85 19.13 9.98
CA LEU A 302 8.53 20.03 11.09
C LEU A 302 7.05 20.43 11.07
N TYR A 303 6.51 20.67 9.88
CA TYR A 303 5.09 20.96 9.73
C TYR A 303 4.22 19.78 10.20
N TRP A 304 4.49 18.55 9.75
CA TRP A 304 3.75 17.37 10.22
C TRP A 304 3.88 17.15 11.72
N PHE A 305 5.06 17.42 12.29
CA PHE A 305 5.29 17.34 13.72
C PHE A 305 4.41 18.33 14.50
N LYS A 306 4.35 19.59 14.04
CA LYS A 306 3.45 20.61 14.59
C LYS A 306 1.97 20.21 14.46
N GLN A 307 1.54 19.76 13.27
CA GLN A 307 0.16 19.34 13.06
C GLN A 307 -0.26 18.16 13.97
N LEU A 308 0.65 17.25 14.29
CA LEU A 308 0.36 16.17 15.25
C LEU A 308 0.12 16.69 16.68
N HIS A 309 0.86 17.71 17.11
CA HIS A 309 0.64 18.38 18.40
C HIS A 309 -0.74 19.06 18.43
N GLU A 310 -1.10 19.78 17.37
CA GLU A 310 -2.43 20.40 17.23
C GLU A 310 -3.55 19.35 17.28
N ILE A 311 -3.41 18.24 16.54
CA ILE A 311 -4.37 17.12 16.56
C ILE A 311 -4.48 16.52 17.97
N ALA A 312 -3.37 16.33 18.67
CA ALA A 312 -3.37 15.79 20.04
C ALA A 312 -4.13 16.70 21.00
N ASP A 313 -3.87 18.01 20.94
CA ASP A 313 -4.51 19.03 21.77
C ASP A 313 -6.01 19.13 21.48
N GLU A 314 -6.40 19.18 20.20
CA GLU A 314 -7.81 19.23 19.80
C GLU A 314 -8.56 17.95 20.19
N ALA A 315 -7.95 16.78 20.00
CA ALA A 315 -8.54 15.51 20.41
C ALA A 315 -8.72 15.43 21.93
N ALA A 316 -7.75 15.91 22.71
CA ALA A 316 -7.86 15.97 24.17
C ALA A 316 -8.99 16.91 24.62
N LYS A 317 -9.09 18.11 24.02
CA LYS A 317 -10.19 19.06 24.29
C LYS A 317 -11.56 18.50 23.92
N ALA A 318 -11.64 17.65 22.90
CA ALA A 318 -12.86 16.99 22.46
C ALA A 318 -13.14 15.64 23.17
N ASP A 319 -12.40 15.30 24.24
CA ASP A 319 -12.48 14.02 24.99
C ASP A 319 -12.29 12.76 24.13
N LYS A 320 -11.55 12.87 23.01
CA LYS A 320 -11.20 11.76 22.12
C LYS A 320 -9.88 11.12 22.55
N LYS A 321 -9.90 10.49 23.72
CA LYS A 321 -8.70 9.96 24.41
C LYS A 321 -7.82 9.06 23.53
N VAL A 322 -8.42 8.13 22.80
CA VAL A 322 -7.69 7.19 21.92
C VAL A 322 -6.92 7.94 20.82
N LEU A 323 -7.56 8.93 20.20
CA LEU A 323 -6.96 9.71 19.11
C LEU A 323 -5.81 10.59 19.65
N ALA A 324 -6.01 11.23 20.80
CA ALA A 324 -4.99 12.03 21.47
C ALA A 324 -3.77 11.18 21.87
N GLU A 325 -4.00 9.96 22.37
CA GLU A 325 -2.93 9.02 22.73
C GLU A 325 -2.14 8.56 21.50
N GLN A 326 -2.83 8.26 20.39
CA GLN A 326 -2.19 7.89 19.13
C GLN A 326 -1.29 9.01 18.59
N ALA A 327 -1.78 10.25 18.55
CA ALA A 327 -1.00 11.41 18.15
C ALA A 327 0.23 11.59 19.08
N SER A 328 0.03 11.48 20.38
CA SER A 328 1.11 11.59 21.39
C SER A 328 2.19 10.53 21.22
N LYS A 329 1.82 9.28 20.88
CA LYS A 329 2.78 8.21 20.58
C LYS A 329 3.58 8.51 19.31
N ALA A 330 2.91 8.99 18.26
CA ALA A 330 3.58 9.38 17.02
C ALA A 330 4.59 10.52 17.23
N ILE A 331 4.22 11.54 18.01
CA ILE A 331 5.12 12.64 18.41
C ILE A 331 6.38 12.09 19.09
N LYS A 332 6.22 11.17 20.06
CA LYS A 332 7.38 10.56 20.76
C LYS A 332 8.29 9.79 19.80
N ILE A 333 7.71 9.03 18.86
CA ILE A 333 8.47 8.28 17.85
C ILE A 333 9.26 9.25 16.95
N MET A 334 8.59 10.27 16.42
CA MET A 334 9.19 11.31 15.59
C MET A 334 10.35 12.01 16.30
N LEU A 335 10.13 12.43 17.55
CA LEU A 335 11.13 13.10 18.38
C LEU A 335 12.35 12.19 18.65
N SER A 336 12.10 10.94 19.02
CA SER A 336 13.15 9.95 19.32
C SER A 336 14.06 9.74 18.11
N HIS A 337 13.48 9.46 16.94
CA HIS A 337 14.25 9.17 15.74
C HIS A 337 15.08 10.38 15.26
N VAL A 338 14.52 11.59 15.32
CA VAL A 338 15.23 12.81 14.89
C VAL A 338 16.43 13.10 15.80
N LYS A 339 16.27 12.93 17.13
CA LYS A 339 17.35 13.12 18.11
C LYS A 339 18.43 12.05 17.97
N GLN A 340 18.05 10.78 17.95
CA GLN A 340 18.98 9.66 17.84
C GLN A 340 19.90 9.78 16.61
N ARG A 341 19.38 10.34 15.51
CA ARG A 341 20.12 10.47 14.25
C ARG A 341 20.91 11.76 14.10
N ASN A 342 20.75 12.74 14.99
CA ASN A 342 21.24 14.11 14.77
C ASN A 342 20.88 14.62 13.36
N SER A 343 19.60 14.46 12.99
CA SER A 343 19.09 14.66 11.63
C SER A 343 19.23 16.11 11.15
N GLN A 344 19.26 16.31 9.83
CA GLN A 344 19.22 17.63 9.19
C GLN A 344 17.98 18.44 9.63
N ILE A 345 16.90 17.76 10.02
CA ILE A 345 15.70 18.36 10.63
C ILE A 345 16.05 19.21 11.86
N LEU A 346 16.93 18.73 12.75
CA LEU A 346 17.34 19.52 13.93
C LEU A 346 18.16 20.75 13.53
N ARG A 347 18.99 20.63 12.50
CA ARG A 347 19.81 21.76 12.03
C ARG A 347 18.93 22.82 11.38
N VAL A 348 17.97 22.40 10.57
CA VAL A 348 16.96 23.29 9.98
C VAL A 348 16.14 23.95 11.07
N PHE A 349 15.67 23.20 12.07
CA PHE A 349 14.95 23.78 13.21
C PHE A 349 15.78 24.80 13.98
N LYS A 350 17.06 24.50 14.29
CA LYS A 350 17.96 25.42 15.01
C LYS A 350 18.30 26.67 14.21
N ALA A 351 18.28 26.58 12.88
CA ALA A 351 18.58 27.70 11.97
C ALA A 351 17.32 28.50 11.55
N ALA A 352 16.14 27.91 11.69
CA ALA A 352 14.87 28.61 11.51
C ALA A 352 14.77 29.65 12.62
N GLY A 353 14.60 30.93 12.30
CA GLY A 353 14.65 32.02 13.28
C GLY A 353 13.67 31.90 14.46
N ASP A 354 13.64 32.91 15.32
CA ASP A 354 12.91 32.89 16.59
C ASP A 354 11.43 32.47 16.44
N ALA A 355 10.74 32.90 15.37
CA ALA A 355 9.35 32.54 15.09
C ALA A 355 9.09 31.01 15.06
N VAL A 356 10.01 30.23 14.48
CA VAL A 356 9.88 28.77 14.42
C VAL A 356 10.42 28.10 15.68
N THR A 357 11.51 28.62 16.26
CA THR A 357 12.11 27.97 17.43
C THR A 357 11.34 28.23 18.72
N GLU A 358 10.58 29.31 18.80
CA GLU A 358 9.72 29.67 19.95
C GLU A 358 8.32 29.05 19.87
N ASP A 359 7.99 28.39 18.75
CA ASP A 359 6.72 27.67 18.61
C ASP A 359 6.59 26.59 19.71
N LYS A 360 5.51 26.68 20.50
CA LYS A 360 5.24 25.78 21.63
C LYS A 360 5.20 24.31 21.22
N ASP A 361 4.73 24.03 20.00
CA ASP A 361 4.53 22.67 19.49
C ASP A 361 5.85 22.08 18.95
N LEU A 362 6.82 22.93 18.64
CA LEU A 362 8.16 22.52 18.23
C LEU A 362 9.18 22.54 19.39
N PHE A 363 8.84 23.14 20.52
CA PHE A 363 9.74 23.33 21.66
C PHE A 363 10.39 22.04 22.17
N SER A 364 9.72 20.90 22.04
CA SER A 364 10.25 19.59 22.45
C SER A 364 11.55 19.18 21.72
N LEU A 365 11.80 19.76 20.54
CA LEU A 365 13.04 19.61 19.77
C LEU A 365 14.24 20.32 20.38
N LYS A 366 14.03 21.39 21.19
CA LYS A 366 15.12 22.13 21.89
C LYS A 366 15.76 21.34 23.03
N LYS A 367 15.02 20.42 23.65
CA LYS A 367 15.52 19.67 24.82
C LYS A 367 16.66 18.73 24.42
N GLU A 368 17.89 19.13 24.69
CA GLU A 368 19.06 18.24 24.66
C GLU A 368 18.91 17.21 25.80
N TRP A 369 19.35 15.97 25.57
CA TRP A 369 19.28 14.87 26.54
C TRP A 369 20.62 14.73 27.24
#